data_AF-A0A7K9XJW7-F1
#
_entry.id   AF-A0A7K9XJW7-F1
#
_cell.length_a   1.000
_cell.length_b   1.000
_cell.length_c   1.000
_cell.angle_alpha   90.00
_cell.angle_beta   90.00
_cell.angle_gamma   90.00
#
_symmetry.space_group_name_H-M   'P 1'
#
loop_
_entity.id
_entity.type
_entity.pdbx_description
1 polymer ?
#
loop_
_entity_poly.entity_id
_entity_poly.type
_entity_poly.pdbx_seq_one_letter_code
_entity_poly.pdbx_strand_id
1 'polypeptide(L)'
;QEGIGLDAINDAFLLESSVYRLLKKYCGERPYYLHLLELFLQTAYQTELGQMLDLITAPVSQVDLNRFSEQRYKAIVKYKTAFYSFYLPVAAAMYMTGIDSKEEHENAKAILLEMGEFFQIQDDYLDCFGDPELTGKVGTDIQDNKCSWLVVECLRRVTPAQRQILEENYGHKEPEKVAKVKELYETLGMRAAFQEYEE
;
A
#
# COMPACT_ATOMS: atom_id res chain seq x y z
N GLN A 1 -9.27 -12.67 -16.94
CA GLN A 1 -9.87 -12.66 -18.28
C GLN A 1 -9.47 -13.94 -19.00
N GLU A 2 -10.41 -14.55 -19.73
CA GLU A 2 -10.12 -15.71 -20.57
C GLU A 2 -9.05 -15.31 -21.62
N GLY A 3 -8.00 -16.12 -21.75
CA GLY A 3 -6.92 -15.88 -22.72
C GLY A 3 -5.69 -15.09 -22.23
N ILE A 4 -5.66 -14.60 -20.98
CA ILE A 4 -4.44 -13.98 -20.40
C ILE A 4 -3.73 -14.97 -19.46
N GLY A 5 -4.47 -15.58 -18.52
CA GLY A 5 -3.90 -16.56 -17.60
C GLY A 5 -2.69 -16.03 -16.81
N LEU A 6 -1.68 -16.89 -16.63
CA LEU A 6 -0.43 -16.54 -15.95
C LEU A 6 0.59 -15.86 -16.88
N ASP A 7 0.28 -15.71 -18.17
CA ASP A 7 1.13 -14.95 -19.10
C ASP A 7 1.22 -13.47 -18.69
N ALA A 8 0.21 -12.98 -17.94
CA ALA A 8 0.22 -11.69 -17.28
C ALA A 8 1.47 -11.42 -16.41
N ILE A 9 2.13 -12.46 -15.90
CA ILE A 9 3.41 -12.30 -15.17
C ILE A 9 4.49 -11.75 -16.11
N ASN A 10 4.58 -12.30 -17.32
CA ASN A 10 5.53 -11.81 -18.31
C ASN A 10 5.12 -10.43 -18.86
N ASP A 11 3.83 -10.18 -19.01
CA ASP A 11 3.33 -8.86 -19.42
C ASP A 11 3.74 -7.76 -18.43
N ALA A 12 3.75 -8.06 -17.12
CA ALA A 12 4.25 -7.13 -16.09
C ALA A 12 5.74 -6.77 -16.31
N PHE A 13 6.60 -7.74 -16.63
CA PHE A 13 8.01 -7.48 -16.95
C PHE A 13 8.17 -6.64 -18.23
N LEU A 14 7.29 -6.81 -19.22
CA LEU A 14 7.29 -5.98 -20.43
C LEU A 14 6.87 -4.54 -20.13
N LEU A 15 5.92 -4.32 -19.23
CA LEU A 15 5.54 -2.99 -18.76
C LEU A 15 6.69 -2.29 -18.04
N GLU A 16 7.36 -2.98 -17.12
CA GLU A 16 8.53 -2.43 -16.41
C GLU A 16 9.68 -2.13 -17.40
N SER A 17 10.00 -3.07 -18.29
CA SER A 17 11.03 -2.89 -19.33
C SER A 17 10.75 -1.67 -20.21
N SER A 18 9.48 -1.36 -20.46
CA SER A 18 9.09 -0.20 -21.27
C SER A 18 9.46 1.13 -20.60
N VAL A 19 9.45 1.21 -19.27
CA VAL A 19 9.92 2.39 -18.52
C VAL A 19 11.37 2.71 -18.88
N TYR A 20 12.27 1.73 -18.77
CA TYR A 20 13.70 1.93 -19.07
C TYR A 20 13.96 2.21 -20.56
N ARG A 21 13.16 1.63 -21.47
CA ARG A 21 13.22 1.96 -22.89
C ARG A 21 12.86 3.42 -23.16
N LEU A 22 11.83 3.94 -22.48
CA LEU A 22 11.41 5.35 -22.61
C LEU A 22 12.45 6.29 -21.98
N LEU A 23 12.95 5.99 -20.78
CA LEU A 23 14.02 6.76 -20.14
C LEU A 23 15.24 6.85 -21.04
N LYS A 24 15.73 5.72 -21.58
CA LYS A 24 16.87 5.71 -22.50
C LYS A 24 16.60 6.50 -23.77
N LYS A 25 15.42 6.34 -24.38
CA LYS A 25 15.08 6.99 -25.65
C LYS A 25 14.96 8.51 -25.54
N TYR A 26 14.32 9.01 -24.49
CA TYR A 26 13.97 10.44 -24.37
C TYR A 26 14.91 11.20 -23.43
N CYS A 27 15.53 10.51 -22.47
CA CYS A 27 16.40 11.12 -21.48
C CYS A 27 17.86 10.69 -21.61
N GLY A 28 18.23 9.73 -22.47
CA GLY A 28 19.56 9.12 -22.48
C GLY A 28 20.75 10.07 -22.66
N GLU A 29 20.55 11.22 -23.31
CA GLU A 29 21.58 12.26 -23.49
C GLU A 29 21.43 13.44 -22.49
N ARG A 30 20.44 13.38 -21.60
CA ARG A 30 20.18 14.42 -20.60
C ARG A 30 21.10 14.24 -19.38
N PRO A 31 21.54 15.33 -18.75
CA PRO A 31 22.43 15.26 -17.57
C PRO A 31 21.81 14.50 -16.40
N TYR A 32 20.48 14.50 -16.27
CA TYR A 32 19.74 13.80 -15.22
C TYR A 32 19.41 12.34 -15.54
N TYR A 33 19.86 11.78 -16.67
CA TYR A 33 19.51 10.42 -17.09
C TYR A 33 19.83 9.38 -16.02
N LEU A 34 21.06 9.44 -15.47
CA LEU A 34 21.52 8.49 -14.47
C LEU A 34 20.71 8.61 -13.18
N HIS A 35 20.41 9.83 -12.74
CA HIS A 35 19.57 10.07 -11.58
C HIS A 35 18.17 9.47 -11.74
N LEU A 36 17.54 9.64 -12.91
CA LEU A 36 16.25 9.01 -13.18
C LEU A 36 16.37 7.49 -13.20
N LEU A 37 17.37 6.93 -13.87
CA LEU A 37 17.55 5.48 -13.93
C LEU A 37 17.71 4.87 -12.52
N GLU A 38 18.58 5.45 -11.70
CA GLU A 38 18.80 5.01 -10.32
C GLU A 38 17.55 5.19 -9.45
N LEU A 39 16.83 6.31 -9.60
CA LEU A 39 15.60 6.59 -8.86
C LEU A 39 14.50 5.56 -9.17
N PHE A 40 14.27 5.24 -10.44
CA PHE A 40 13.29 4.24 -10.85
C PHE A 40 13.66 2.84 -10.37
N LEU A 41 14.92 2.43 -10.52
CA LEU A 41 15.41 1.13 -10.03
C LEU A 41 15.28 1.00 -8.50
N GLN A 42 15.70 2.03 -7.77
CA GLN A 42 15.61 2.06 -6.31
C GLN A 42 14.15 2.00 -5.84
N THR A 43 13.27 2.71 -6.51
CA THR A 43 11.84 2.73 -6.18
C THR A 43 11.17 1.39 -6.48
N ALA A 44 11.51 0.74 -7.59
CA ALA A 44 11.05 -0.61 -7.92
C ALA A 44 11.44 -1.60 -6.80
N TYR A 45 12.73 -1.61 -6.43
CA TYR A 45 13.22 -2.44 -5.33
C TYR A 45 12.51 -2.17 -4.00
N GLN A 46 12.31 -0.90 -3.65
CA GLN A 46 11.56 -0.52 -2.44
C GLN A 46 10.12 -1.02 -2.47
N THR A 47 9.45 -0.91 -3.61
CA THR A 47 8.08 -1.37 -3.80
C THR A 47 7.99 -2.88 -3.66
N GLU A 48 8.89 -3.63 -4.29
CA GLU A 48 8.98 -5.09 -4.20
C GLU A 48 9.26 -5.56 -2.76
N LEU A 49 10.15 -4.89 -2.03
CA LEU A 49 10.35 -5.15 -0.61
C LEU A 49 9.08 -4.92 0.20
N GLY A 50 8.35 -3.83 -0.07
CA GLY A 50 7.06 -3.55 0.56
C GLY A 50 6.01 -4.62 0.27
N GLN A 51 5.92 -5.07 -0.98
CA GLN A 51 5.04 -6.17 -1.38
C GLN A 51 5.42 -7.49 -0.70
N MET A 52 6.71 -7.80 -0.62
CA MET A 52 7.18 -8.96 0.13
C MET A 52 6.77 -8.87 1.61
N LEU A 53 6.99 -7.72 2.26
CA LEU A 53 6.60 -7.49 3.64
C LEU A 53 5.09 -7.67 3.86
N ASP A 54 4.26 -7.17 2.94
CA ASP A 54 2.81 -7.36 2.96
C ASP A 54 2.44 -8.85 2.93
N LEU A 55 2.97 -9.59 1.94
CA LEU A 55 2.66 -11.01 1.72
C LEU A 55 3.12 -11.91 2.87
N ILE A 56 4.31 -11.70 3.44
CA ILE A 56 4.80 -12.54 4.55
C ILE A 56 4.09 -12.22 5.88
N THR A 57 3.54 -11.01 6.01
CA THR A 57 2.77 -10.60 7.19
C THR A 57 1.40 -11.26 7.19
N ALA A 58 0.81 -11.41 6.00
CA ALA A 58 -0.55 -11.90 5.76
C ALA A 58 -0.57 -13.18 4.90
N PRO A 59 0.01 -14.32 5.34
CA PRO A 59 -0.04 -15.53 4.56
C PRO A 59 -1.48 -16.05 4.44
N VAL A 60 -1.88 -16.45 3.22
CA VAL A 60 -3.25 -16.94 2.93
C VAL A 60 -3.59 -18.22 3.72
N SER A 61 -2.57 -19.03 4.04
CA SER A 61 -2.76 -20.31 4.73
C SER A 61 -2.92 -20.21 6.24
N GLN A 62 -2.65 -19.04 6.85
CA GLN A 62 -2.67 -18.90 8.30
C GLN A 62 -2.98 -17.46 8.73
N VAL A 63 -4.06 -17.29 9.48
CA VAL A 63 -4.37 -16.03 10.17
C VAL A 63 -3.57 -15.96 11.47
N ASP A 64 -2.74 -14.92 11.63
CA ASP A 64 -1.96 -14.65 12.85
C ASP A 64 -1.99 -13.14 13.14
N LEU A 65 -3.02 -12.71 13.86
CA LEU A 65 -3.24 -11.29 14.17
C LEU A 65 -2.12 -10.67 15.02
N ASN A 66 -1.25 -11.47 15.66
CA ASN A 66 -0.11 -10.95 16.42
C ASN A 66 0.95 -10.30 15.52
N ARG A 67 0.92 -10.60 14.21
CA ARG A 67 1.80 -9.96 13.23
C ARG A 67 1.32 -8.58 12.82
N PHE A 68 0.06 -8.24 13.10
CA PHE A 68 -0.56 -6.99 12.70
C PHE A 68 -0.30 -5.92 13.77
N SER A 69 0.86 -5.29 13.65
CA SER A 69 1.26 -4.18 14.51
C SER A 69 1.36 -2.88 13.72
N GLU A 70 1.21 -1.75 14.40
CA GLU A 70 1.40 -0.42 13.81
C GLU A 70 2.77 -0.27 13.15
N GLN A 71 3.82 -0.76 13.81
CA GLN A 71 5.18 -0.74 13.26
C GLN A 71 5.27 -1.54 11.96
N ARG A 72 4.62 -2.71 11.90
CA ARG A 72 4.61 -3.55 10.70
C ARG A 72 3.85 -2.86 9.56
N TYR A 73 2.69 -2.30 9.87
CA TYR A 73 1.85 -1.55 8.93
C TYR A 73 2.60 -0.37 8.31
N LYS A 74 3.16 0.51 9.16
CA LYS A 74 3.95 1.67 8.71
C LYS A 74 5.11 1.26 7.80
N ALA A 75 5.79 0.16 8.12
CA ALA A 75 6.85 -0.37 7.26
C ALA A 75 6.32 -0.86 5.90
N ILE A 76 5.22 -1.61 5.88
CA ILE A 76 4.59 -2.07 4.63
C ILE A 76 4.23 -0.86 3.77
N VAL A 77 3.46 0.08 4.31
CA VAL A 77 2.93 1.25 3.59
C VAL A 77 4.04 2.13 3.03
N LYS A 78 5.05 2.43 3.86
CA LYS A 78 6.21 3.24 3.46
C LYS A 78 6.87 2.69 2.20
N TYR A 79 7.10 1.38 2.15
CA TYR A 79 7.82 0.75 1.05
C TYR A 79 6.92 0.40 -0.13
N LYS A 80 5.74 -0.17 0.15
CA LYS A 80 4.79 -0.65 -0.85
C LYS A 80 4.13 0.48 -1.63
N THR A 81 3.91 1.64 -1.00
CA THR A 81 3.05 2.70 -1.56
C THR A 81 3.73 4.06 -1.63
N ALA A 82 4.31 4.53 -0.51
CA ALA A 82 4.72 5.92 -0.41
C ALA A 82 5.86 6.32 -1.37
N PHE A 83 6.85 5.45 -1.57
CA PHE A 83 7.97 5.76 -2.47
C PHE A 83 7.54 5.93 -3.92
N TYR A 84 6.78 4.99 -4.50
CA TYR A 84 6.44 5.05 -5.92
C TYR A 84 5.30 6.02 -6.22
N SER A 85 4.37 6.19 -5.27
CA SER A 85 3.17 7.02 -5.49
C SER A 85 3.43 8.50 -5.24
N PHE A 86 4.31 8.84 -4.29
CA PHE A 86 4.54 10.23 -3.88
C PHE A 86 5.99 10.68 -4.11
N TYR A 87 6.98 9.94 -3.61
CA TYR A 87 8.37 10.39 -3.71
C TYR A 87 8.92 10.36 -5.16
N LEU A 88 8.76 9.25 -5.87
CA LEU A 88 9.24 9.05 -7.23
C LEU A 88 8.82 10.16 -8.21
N PRO A 89 7.52 10.51 -8.36
CA PRO A 89 7.12 11.52 -9.34
C PRO A 89 7.70 12.91 -9.02
N VAL A 90 7.78 13.29 -7.74
CA VAL A 90 8.34 14.59 -7.34
C VAL A 90 9.86 14.61 -7.49
N ALA A 91 10.56 13.57 -7.01
CA ALA A 91 12.00 13.47 -7.14
C ALA A 91 12.45 13.40 -8.61
N ALA A 92 11.69 12.73 -9.48
CA ALA A 92 11.95 12.72 -10.91
C ALA A 92 11.86 14.14 -11.49
N ALA A 93 10.83 14.91 -11.15
CA ALA A 93 10.69 16.30 -11.57
C ALA A 93 11.82 17.19 -11.03
N MET A 94 12.20 17.04 -9.76
CA MET A 94 13.33 17.76 -9.14
C MET A 94 14.60 17.56 -9.95
N TYR A 95 15.00 16.32 -10.23
CA TYR A 95 16.17 16.01 -11.07
C TYR A 95 16.04 16.60 -12.49
N MET A 96 14.86 16.51 -13.11
CA MET A 96 14.63 17.06 -14.45
C MET A 96 14.74 18.59 -14.51
N THR A 97 14.52 19.27 -13.38
CA THR A 97 14.68 20.72 -13.23
C THR A 97 16.04 21.16 -12.69
N GLY A 98 16.97 20.23 -12.48
CA GLY A 98 18.34 20.52 -12.01
C GLY A 98 18.47 20.67 -10.49
N ILE A 99 17.48 20.20 -9.72
CA ILE A 99 17.57 20.08 -8.27
C ILE A 99 18.06 18.67 -7.97
N ASP A 100 19.34 18.52 -7.63
CA ASP A 100 20.00 17.23 -7.39
C ASP A 100 20.66 17.12 -6.01
N SER A 101 20.57 18.17 -5.20
CA SER A 101 21.13 18.19 -3.85
C SER A 101 20.39 17.25 -2.92
N LYS A 102 21.17 16.53 -2.12
CA LYS A 102 20.67 15.55 -1.16
C LYS A 102 19.73 16.17 -0.13
N GLU A 103 20.02 17.39 0.33
CA GLU A 103 19.23 18.04 1.38
C GLU A 103 17.79 18.30 0.91
N GLU A 104 17.62 18.87 -0.28
CA GLU A 104 16.32 19.15 -0.89
C GLU A 104 15.53 17.86 -1.10
N HIS A 105 16.19 16.80 -1.57
CA HIS A 105 15.55 15.49 -1.74
C HIS A 105 15.13 14.85 -0.41
N GLU A 106 15.94 14.94 0.65
CA GLU A 106 15.54 14.42 1.97
C GLU A 106 14.38 15.23 2.57
N ASN A 107 14.38 16.56 2.40
CA ASN A 107 13.28 17.41 2.86
C ASN A 107 11.97 17.08 2.12
N ALA A 108 12.01 16.93 0.80
CA ALA A 108 10.86 16.51 0.01
C ALA A 108 10.39 15.10 0.42
N LYS A 109 11.32 14.16 0.60
CA LYS A 109 11.01 12.78 1.01
C LYS A 109 10.31 12.72 2.37
N ALA A 110 10.73 13.52 3.34
CA ALA A 110 10.10 13.55 4.65
C ALA A 110 8.60 13.86 4.57
N ILE A 111 8.21 14.83 3.74
CA ILE A 111 6.81 15.20 3.54
C ILE A 111 6.06 14.13 2.73
N LEU A 112 6.66 13.69 1.62
CA LEU A 112 6.01 12.81 0.65
C LEU A 112 5.78 11.40 1.20
N LEU A 113 6.63 10.94 2.12
CA LEU A 113 6.41 9.66 2.77
C LEU A 113 5.24 9.69 3.77
N GLU A 114 5.03 10.79 4.49
CA GLU A 114 3.87 10.97 5.37
C GLU A 114 2.57 11.07 4.55
N MET A 115 2.59 11.80 3.43
CA MET A 115 1.46 11.84 2.50
C MET A 115 1.13 10.44 1.94
N GLY A 116 2.16 9.65 1.63
CA GLY A 116 1.99 8.28 1.17
C GLY A 116 1.46 7.33 2.25
N GLU A 117 1.80 7.57 3.51
CA GLU A 117 1.21 6.84 4.64
C GLU A 117 -0.30 7.11 4.73
N PHE A 118 -0.66 8.39 4.78
CA PHE A 118 -2.07 8.80 4.81
C PHE A 118 -2.86 8.25 3.61
N PHE A 119 -2.29 8.30 2.40
CA PHE A 119 -2.94 7.79 1.19
C PHE A 119 -3.26 6.30 1.28
N GLN A 120 -2.36 5.47 1.81
CA GLN A 120 -2.66 4.04 1.98
C GLN A 120 -3.68 3.80 3.10
N ILE A 121 -3.66 4.59 4.17
CA ILE A 121 -4.68 4.52 5.22
C ILE A 121 -6.07 4.84 4.64
N GLN A 122 -6.16 5.83 3.75
CA GLN A 122 -7.37 6.15 3.03
C GLN A 122 -7.79 5.02 2.07
N ASP A 123 -6.87 4.40 1.32
CA ASP A 123 -7.16 3.24 0.46
C ASP A 123 -7.72 2.06 1.28
N ASP A 124 -7.10 1.73 2.42
CA ASP A 124 -7.54 0.67 3.33
C ASP A 124 -8.93 0.98 3.94
N TYR A 125 -9.19 2.25 4.27
CA TYR A 125 -10.51 2.70 4.74
C TYR A 125 -11.57 2.53 3.66
N LEU A 126 -11.27 3.00 2.43
CA LEU A 126 -12.18 2.92 1.29
C LEU A 126 -12.39 1.48 0.82
N ASP A 127 -11.42 0.58 1.01
CA ASP A 127 -11.58 -0.85 0.74
C ASP A 127 -12.74 -1.44 1.57
N CYS A 128 -12.83 -1.07 2.85
CA CYS A 128 -13.87 -1.57 3.73
C CYS A 128 -15.20 -0.81 3.63
N PHE A 129 -15.13 0.53 3.62
CA PHE A 129 -16.26 1.42 3.83
C PHE A 129 -16.63 2.29 2.62
N GLY A 130 -15.80 2.28 1.57
CA GLY A 130 -16.05 3.01 0.34
C GLY A 130 -17.19 2.41 -0.47
N ASP A 131 -17.85 3.24 -1.26
CA ASP A 131 -18.85 2.82 -2.24
C ASP A 131 -18.15 2.19 -3.46
N PRO A 132 -18.39 0.91 -3.80
CA PRO A 132 -17.79 0.27 -4.97
C PRO A 132 -18.04 1.01 -6.29
N GLU A 133 -19.15 1.74 -6.42
CA GLU A 133 -19.43 2.55 -7.62
C GLU A 133 -18.48 3.75 -7.74
N LEU A 134 -18.00 4.28 -6.61
CA LEU A 134 -17.07 5.41 -6.56
C LEU A 134 -15.61 4.94 -6.58
N THR A 135 -15.27 3.87 -5.86
CA THR A 135 -13.91 3.34 -5.79
C THR A 135 -13.53 2.53 -7.03
N GLY A 136 -14.53 2.08 -7.81
CA GLY A 136 -14.35 1.23 -8.99
C GLY A 136 -13.93 -0.21 -8.67
N LYS A 137 -13.88 -0.59 -7.38
CA LYS A 137 -13.49 -1.92 -6.92
C LYS A 137 -14.33 -2.36 -5.71
N VAL A 138 -14.57 -3.67 -5.61
CA VAL A 138 -15.07 -4.28 -4.37
C VAL A 138 -13.86 -4.55 -3.48
N GLY A 139 -13.89 -4.10 -2.23
CA GLY A 139 -12.77 -4.31 -1.31
C GLY A 139 -12.63 -5.75 -0.84
N THR A 140 -11.38 -6.17 -0.66
CA THR A 140 -11.00 -7.56 -0.36
C THR A 140 -10.06 -7.73 0.81
N ASP A 141 -9.67 -6.64 1.50
CA ASP A 141 -8.63 -6.70 2.53
C ASP A 141 -8.93 -7.70 3.65
N ILE A 142 -10.18 -7.77 4.09
CA ILE A 142 -10.62 -8.71 5.13
C ILE A 142 -10.48 -10.15 4.64
N GLN A 143 -10.94 -10.44 3.42
CA GLN A 143 -10.90 -11.77 2.82
C GLN A 143 -9.46 -12.24 2.54
N ASP A 144 -8.61 -11.30 2.13
CA ASP A 144 -7.22 -11.54 1.74
C ASP A 144 -6.27 -11.51 2.93
N ASN A 145 -6.81 -11.48 4.17
CA ASN A 145 -6.04 -11.48 5.41
C ASN A 145 -5.07 -10.29 5.51
N LYS A 146 -5.36 -9.16 4.87
CA LYS A 146 -4.44 -8.03 4.78
C LYS A 146 -4.22 -7.38 6.14
N CYS A 147 -2.97 -6.99 6.38
CA CYS A 147 -2.59 -6.13 7.50
C CYS A 147 -2.96 -4.68 7.16
N SER A 148 -4.26 -4.39 7.03
CA SER A 148 -4.77 -3.05 6.74
C SER A 148 -4.74 -2.16 7.99
N TRP A 149 -4.84 -0.85 7.80
CA TRP A 149 -4.94 0.12 8.90
C TRP A 149 -6.10 -0.22 9.84
N LEU A 150 -7.24 -0.61 9.27
CA LEU A 150 -8.46 -0.91 10.03
C LEU A 150 -8.26 -2.06 11.02
N VAL A 151 -7.62 -3.16 10.62
CA VAL A 151 -7.39 -4.28 11.55
C VAL A 151 -6.36 -3.93 12.62
N VAL A 152 -5.32 -3.18 12.27
CA VAL A 152 -4.30 -2.73 13.21
C VAL A 152 -4.89 -1.80 14.27
N GLU A 153 -5.71 -0.84 13.86
CA GLU A 153 -6.35 0.11 14.77
C GLU A 153 -7.47 -0.56 15.58
N CYS A 154 -8.21 -1.51 14.98
CA CYS A 154 -9.19 -2.33 15.70
C CYS A 154 -8.53 -3.15 16.81
N LEU A 155 -7.39 -3.80 16.53
CA LEU A 155 -6.64 -4.61 17.51
C LEU A 155 -6.17 -3.81 18.73
N ARG A 156 -6.04 -2.48 18.62
CA ARG A 156 -5.71 -1.59 19.75
C ARG A 156 -6.91 -1.29 20.65
N ARG A 157 -8.13 -1.50 20.16
CA ARG A 157 -9.39 -1.10 20.81
C ARG A 157 -10.20 -2.28 21.34
N VAL A 158 -9.99 -3.48 20.79
CA VAL A 158 -10.79 -4.67 21.13
C VAL A 158 -10.58 -5.18 22.55
N THR A 159 -11.67 -5.61 23.17
CA THR A 159 -11.65 -6.51 24.33
C THR A 159 -11.25 -7.94 23.93
N PRO A 160 -10.90 -8.83 24.87
CA PRO A 160 -10.60 -10.23 24.56
C PRO A 160 -11.72 -10.95 23.80
N ALA A 161 -12.99 -10.70 24.16
CA ALA A 161 -14.14 -11.28 23.46
C ALA A 161 -14.30 -10.75 22.03
N GLN A 162 -14.09 -9.45 21.82
CA GLN A 162 -14.12 -8.87 20.47
C GLN A 162 -12.93 -9.32 19.61
N ARG A 163 -11.76 -9.53 20.22
CA ARG A 163 -10.60 -10.09 19.53
C ARG A 163 -10.87 -11.50 19.02
N GLN A 164 -11.54 -12.33 19.82
CA GLN A 164 -11.95 -13.67 19.37
C GLN A 164 -12.84 -13.61 18.12
N ILE A 165 -13.72 -12.60 18.00
CA ILE A 165 -14.52 -12.38 16.78
C ILE A 165 -13.60 -12.13 15.58
N LEU A 166 -12.55 -11.32 15.71
CA LEU A 166 -11.58 -11.14 14.61
C LEU A 166 -10.87 -12.46 14.27
N GLU A 167 -10.39 -13.21 15.27
CA GLU A 167 -9.64 -14.45 15.06
C GLU A 167 -10.48 -15.52 14.34
N GLU A 168 -11.80 -15.57 14.56
CA GLU A 168 -12.71 -16.53 13.92
C GLU A 168 -13.19 -16.10 12.52
N ASN A 169 -13.12 -14.81 12.19
CA ASN A 169 -13.82 -14.25 11.02
C ASN A 169 -12.92 -13.50 10.02
N TYR A 170 -11.73 -13.02 10.42
CA TYR A 170 -10.79 -12.34 9.53
C TYR A 170 -10.04 -13.33 8.62
N GLY A 171 -9.67 -12.93 7.40
CA GLY A 171 -8.95 -13.80 6.44
C GLY A 171 -9.83 -14.90 5.80
N HIS A 172 -11.14 -14.72 5.80
CA HIS A 172 -12.13 -15.68 5.31
C HIS A 172 -12.92 -15.09 4.14
N LYS A 173 -13.26 -15.93 3.15
CA LYS A 173 -13.97 -15.51 1.94
C LYS A 173 -15.48 -15.49 2.11
N GLU A 174 -15.98 -16.16 3.14
CA GLU A 174 -17.39 -16.30 3.45
C GLU A 174 -18.01 -14.93 3.82
N PRO A 175 -19.04 -14.46 3.08
CA PRO A 175 -19.62 -13.13 3.29
C PRO A 175 -20.10 -12.85 4.71
N GLU A 176 -20.63 -13.86 5.40
CA GLU A 176 -21.10 -13.75 6.78
C GLU A 176 -19.96 -13.50 7.77
N LYS A 177 -18.76 -14.01 7.49
CA LYS A 177 -17.57 -13.75 8.32
C LYS A 177 -17.06 -12.34 8.08
N VAL A 178 -16.99 -11.91 6.82
CA VAL A 178 -16.65 -10.53 6.45
C VAL A 178 -17.61 -9.54 7.11
N ALA A 179 -18.92 -9.83 7.08
CA ALA A 179 -19.94 -8.99 7.70
C ALA A 179 -19.73 -8.81 9.21
N LYS A 180 -19.36 -9.88 9.94
CA LYS A 180 -19.05 -9.79 11.38
C LYS A 180 -17.84 -8.90 11.68
N VAL A 181 -16.80 -8.95 10.84
CA VAL A 181 -15.64 -8.05 10.98
C VAL A 181 -16.07 -6.60 10.75
N LYS A 182 -16.87 -6.33 9.71
CA LYS A 182 -17.38 -4.98 9.43
C LYS A 182 -18.29 -4.46 10.55
N GLU A 183 -19.17 -5.30 11.10
CA GLU A 183 -20.01 -4.95 12.25
C GLU A 183 -19.18 -4.60 13.49
N LEU A 184 -18.09 -5.34 13.73
CA LEU A 184 -17.16 -5.04 14.81
C LEU A 184 -16.47 -3.68 14.58
N TYR A 185 -16.05 -3.37 13.35
CA TYR A 185 -15.48 -2.06 13.02
C TYR A 185 -16.49 -0.92 13.25
N GLU A 186 -17.76 -1.11 12.87
CA GLU A 186 -18.81 -0.11 13.15
C GLU A 186 -19.01 0.06 14.67
N THR A 187 -19.06 -1.04 15.42
CA THR A 187 -19.23 -1.03 16.89
C THR A 187 -18.09 -0.28 17.60
N LEU A 188 -16.86 -0.37 17.08
CA LEU A 188 -15.68 0.30 17.61
C LEU A 188 -15.51 1.74 17.10
N GLY A 189 -16.43 2.22 16.25
CA GLY A 189 -16.39 3.58 15.71
C GLY A 189 -15.20 3.82 14.78
N MET A 190 -14.80 2.82 13.97
CA MET A 190 -13.62 2.92 13.11
C MET A 190 -13.74 4.03 12.05
N ARG A 191 -14.95 4.42 11.66
CA ARG A 191 -15.17 5.61 10.80
C ARG A 191 -14.76 6.90 11.49
N ALA A 192 -15.16 7.07 12.75
CA ALA A 192 -14.77 8.25 13.53
C ALA A 192 -13.26 8.25 13.82
N ALA A 193 -12.66 7.07 14.05
CA ALA A 193 -11.22 6.93 14.20
C ALA A 193 -10.45 7.40 12.95
N PHE A 194 -10.95 7.08 11.76
CA PHE A 194 -10.35 7.54 10.51
C PHE A 194 -10.49 9.04 10.34
N GLN A 195 -11.67 9.60 10.63
CA GLN A 195 -11.92 11.05 10.57
C GLN A 195 -10.99 11.81 11.53
N GLU A 196 -10.80 11.33 12.76
CA GLU A 196 -9.88 11.92 13.73
C GLU A 196 -8.41 11.85 13.28
N TYR A 197 -8.03 10.80 12.52
CA TYR A 197 -6.69 10.69 11.95
C TYR A 197 -6.48 11.61 10.73
N GLU A 198 -7.55 11.91 10.00
CA GLU A 198 -7.53 12.78 8.81
C GLU A 198 -7.46 14.27 9.15
N GLU A 199 -8.00 14.69 10.30
CA GLU A 199 -7.96 16.07 10.82
C GLU A 199 -6.56 16.53 11.28
#